data_AF-A0A7K2ZH96-F1
#
_entry.id   AF-A0A7K2ZH96-F1
#
_cell.length_a   1.000
_cell.length_b   1.000
_cell.length_c   1.000
_cell.angle_alpha   90.00
_cell.angle_beta   90.00
_cell.angle_gamma   90.00
#
_symmetry.space_group_name_H-M   'P 1'
#
loop_
_entity.id
_entity.type
_entity.pdbx_description
1 polymer ?
#
loop_
_entity_poly.entity_id
_entity_poly.type
_entity_poly.pdbx_seq_one_letter_code
_entity_poly.pdbx_strand_id
1 'polypeptide(L)'
;LAPFVFPHDGDVPAGVREATGRALALAQRWPTDDRAADTPLVVVTRGAVSAGGSGVSDLVAAPLWGLLRSAQSEMPGRIVLVDLDDDPASVAALASVIASGEPQVAVRGGAAFVPRLERTTLPGEGQAEAGPWNPRGTVLITGGTGALGALFARHLTRVHGVSHLLLVSRSGPAAP
;
A
#
# COMPACT_ATOMS: atom_id res chain seq x y z
N LEU A 1 -10.07 -4.53 -18.93
CA LEU A 1 -9.34 -3.46 -18.21
C LEU A 1 -10.33 -2.74 -17.30
N ALA A 2 -9.97 -2.49 -16.04
CA ALA A 2 -10.76 -1.72 -15.09
C ALA A 2 -9.89 -0.56 -14.56
N PRO A 3 -10.06 0.67 -15.07
CA PRO A 3 -9.28 1.81 -14.62
C PRO A 3 -9.78 2.33 -13.27
N PHE A 4 -8.84 2.59 -12.36
CA PHE A 4 -9.05 3.20 -11.06
C PHE A 4 -8.15 4.44 -10.98
N VAL A 5 -8.68 5.56 -11.47
CA VAL A 5 -8.06 6.89 -11.37
C VAL A 5 -9.02 7.79 -10.60
N PHE A 6 -8.49 8.47 -9.59
CA PHE A 6 -9.29 9.31 -8.70
C PHE A 6 -8.80 10.76 -8.71
N PRO A 7 -9.70 11.75 -8.50
CA PRO A 7 -9.29 13.13 -8.30
C PRO A 7 -8.41 13.25 -7.06
N HIS A 8 -7.36 14.08 -7.13
CA HIS A 8 -6.38 14.24 -6.05
C HIS A 8 -6.77 15.33 -5.03
N ASP A 9 -7.89 16.02 -5.26
CA ASP A 9 -8.20 17.30 -4.60
C ASP A 9 -9.26 17.17 -3.48
N GLY A 10 -9.57 15.93 -3.06
CA GLY A 10 -10.67 15.62 -2.14
C GLY A 10 -10.26 15.13 -0.75
N ASP A 11 -11.26 14.83 0.09
CA ASP A 11 -11.10 14.12 1.36
C ASP A 11 -10.53 12.71 1.09
N VAL A 12 -9.21 12.57 1.18
CA VAL A 12 -8.48 11.32 0.91
C VAL A 12 -9.07 10.13 1.68
N PRO A 13 -9.33 10.21 3.01
CA PRO A 13 -10.05 9.16 3.73
C PRO A 13 -11.40 8.74 3.10
N ALA A 14 -12.22 9.68 2.64
CA ALA A 14 -13.48 9.35 1.96
C ALA A 14 -13.22 8.69 0.61
N GLY A 15 -12.29 9.24 -0.18
CA GLY A 15 -11.86 8.66 -1.46
C GLY A 15 -11.37 7.23 -1.30
N VAL A 16 -10.52 6.94 -0.30
CA VAL A 16 -10.02 5.59 -0.01
C VAL A 16 -11.17 4.62 0.28
N ARG A 17 -12.15 5.02 1.11
CA ARG A 17 -13.30 4.17 1.42
C ARG A 17 -14.12 3.84 0.17
N GLU A 18 -14.38 4.85 -0.67
CA GLU A 18 -15.10 4.65 -1.92
C GLU A 18 -14.31 3.74 -2.86
N ALA A 19 -13.04 4.05 -3.11
CA ALA A 19 -12.16 3.32 -4.02
C ALA A 19 -12.05 1.85 -3.63
N THR A 20 -11.78 1.58 -2.35
CA THR A 20 -11.67 0.23 -1.80
C THR A 20 -13.00 -0.52 -1.88
N GLY A 21 -14.12 0.15 -1.59
CA GLY A 21 -15.47 -0.43 -1.73
C GLY A 21 -15.78 -0.82 -3.18
N ARG A 22 -15.45 0.02 -4.16
CA ARG A 22 -15.62 -0.29 -5.59
C ARG A 22 -14.74 -1.47 -6.02
N ALA A 23 -13.47 -1.49 -5.60
CA ALA A 23 -12.54 -2.56 -5.92
C ALA A 23 -12.97 -3.90 -5.30
N LEU A 24 -13.40 -3.90 -4.03
CA LEU A 24 -13.95 -5.08 -3.36
C LEU A 24 -15.17 -5.63 -4.10
N ALA A 25 -16.13 -4.75 -4.42
CA ALA A 25 -17.34 -5.17 -5.10
C ALA A 25 -17.05 -5.71 -6.50
N LEU A 26 -16.05 -5.17 -7.20
CA LEU A 26 -15.58 -5.69 -8.48
C LEU A 26 -14.93 -7.07 -8.33
N ALA A 27 -14.02 -7.24 -7.36
CA ALA A 27 -13.35 -8.50 -7.08
C ALA A 27 -14.34 -9.61 -6.68
N GLN A 28 -15.41 -9.28 -5.97
CA GLN A 28 -16.47 -10.21 -5.59
C GLN A 28 -17.37 -10.62 -6.76
N ARG A 29 -17.65 -9.71 -7.71
CA ARG A 29 -18.49 -10.00 -8.88
C ARG A 29 -17.75 -10.75 -9.97
N TRP A 30 -16.46 -10.45 -10.19
CA TRP A 30 -15.70 -11.01 -11.31
C TRP A 30 -15.74 -12.54 -11.43
N PRO A 31 -15.64 -13.32 -10.33
CA PRO A 31 -15.68 -14.79 -10.40
C PRO A 31 -17.05 -15.35 -10.79
N THR A 32 -18.12 -14.58 -10.59
CA THR A 32 -19.51 -15.01 -10.83
C THR A 32 -19.98 -14.75 -12.27
N ASP A 33 -19.16 -14.09 -13.08
CA ASP A 33 -19.47 -13.83 -14.49
C ASP A 33 -18.92 -14.96 -15.38
N ASP A 34 -19.79 -15.77 -15.94
CA ASP A 34 -19.42 -16.88 -16.83
C ASP A 34 -18.60 -16.42 -18.05
N ARG A 35 -18.78 -15.15 -18.49
CA ARG A 35 -17.99 -14.57 -19.59
C ARG A 35 -16.55 -14.27 -19.20
N ALA A 36 -16.27 -14.25 -17.90
CA ALA A 36 -14.95 -13.95 -17.33
C ALA A 36 -14.21 -15.21 -16.85
N ALA A 37 -14.76 -16.42 -17.08
CA ALA A 37 -14.19 -17.68 -16.61
C ALA A 37 -12.70 -17.83 -16.97
N ASP A 38 -12.34 -17.52 -18.22
CA ASP A 38 -10.97 -17.64 -18.74
C ASP A 38 -10.27 -16.29 -18.96
N THR A 39 -10.88 -15.18 -18.54
CA THR A 39 -10.33 -13.84 -18.76
C THR A 39 -9.83 -13.23 -17.44
N PRO A 40 -8.58 -12.74 -17.37
CA PRO A 40 -8.09 -12.05 -16.18
C PRO A 40 -8.68 -10.64 -16.08
N LEU A 41 -9.03 -10.24 -14.86
CA LEU A 41 -9.34 -8.86 -14.51
C LEU A 41 -8.05 -8.05 -14.42
N VAL A 42 -7.78 -7.21 -15.42
CA VAL A 42 -6.67 -6.25 -15.37
C VAL A 42 -7.16 -4.96 -14.71
N VAL A 43 -6.64 -4.66 -13.52
CA VAL A 43 -6.91 -3.42 -12.79
C VAL A 43 -5.76 -2.45 -13.02
N VAL A 44 -6.09 -1.25 -13.48
CA VAL A 44 -5.09 -0.22 -13.81
C VAL A 44 -5.22 0.95 -12.84
N THR A 45 -4.16 1.26 -12.10
CA THR A 45 -4.04 2.45 -11.26
C THR A 45 -3.01 3.42 -11.85
N ARG A 46 -2.90 4.62 -11.26
CA ARG A 46 -1.92 5.62 -11.67
C ARG A 46 -1.25 6.20 -10.43
N GLY A 47 0.07 6.07 -10.32
CA GLY A 47 0.84 6.59 -9.19
C GLY A 47 0.46 6.01 -7.82
N ALA A 48 -0.17 4.83 -7.77
CA ALA A 48 -0.62 4.19 -6.53
C ALA A 48 0.50 3.45 -5.80
N VAL A 49 1.63 3.18 -6.47
CA VAL A 49 2.79 2.50 -5.87
C VAL A 49 4.10 3.23 -6.17
N SER A 50 5.07 3.07 -5.27
CA SER A 50 6.44 3.51 -5.49
C SER A 50 7.17 2.52 -6.40
N ALA A 51 7.78 3.02 -7.48
CA ALA A 51 8.54 2.23 -8.44
C ALA A 51 9.51 3.10 -9.24
N GLY A 52 10.66 2.55 -9.62
CA GLY A 52 11.65 3.26 -10.45
C GLY A 52 12.15 4.58 -9.84
N GLY A 53 12.20 4.68 -8.50
CA GLY A 53 12.56 5.91 -7.79
C GLY A 53 11.43 6.94 -7.66
N SER A 54 10.28 6.71 -8.30
CA SER A 54 9.09 7.57 -8.15
C SER A 54 8.33 7.21 -6.88
N GLY A 55 7.93 8.22 -6.09
CA GLY A 55 7.08 8.05 -4.92
C GLY A 55 5.62 7.75 -5.26
N VAL A 56 4.80 7.55 -4.23
CA VAL A 56 3.34 7.39 -4.37
C VAL A 56 2.69 8.77 -4.50
N SER A 57 1.90 8.99 -5.55
CA SER A 57 1.14 10.23 -5.77
C SER A 57 -0.38 10.06 -5.58
N ASP A 58 -0.92 8.86 -5.82
CA ASP A 58 -2.34 8.54 -5.61
C ASP A 58 -2.53 7.68 -4.34
N LEU A 59 -2.70 8.36 -3.21
CA LEU A 59 -3.01 7.71 -1.94
C LEU A 59 -4.41 7.09 -1.87
N VAL A 60 -5.33 7.50 -2.75
CA VAL A 60 -6.69 6.96 -2.80
C VAL A 60 -6.69 5.56 -3.44
N ALA A 61 -5.88 5.37 -4.49
CA ALA A 61 -5.73 4.09 -5.17
C ALA A 61 -4.74 3.14 -4.47
N ALA A 62 -3.78 3.64 -3.68
CA ALA A 62 -2.76 2.81 -3.02
C ALA A 62 -3.31 1.57 -2.25
N PRO A 63 -4.41 1.67 -1.48
CA PRO A 63 -4.97 0.53 -0.74
C PRO A 63 -5.49 -0.61 -1.62
N LEU A 64 -5.83 -0.35 -2.89
CA LEU A 64 -6.29 -1.37 -3.82
C LEU A 64 -5.23 -2.45 -4.03
N TRP A 65 -3.94 -2.08 -4.00
CA TRP A 65 -2.83 -2.99 -4.18
C TRP A 65 -2.66 -3.98 -3.03
N GLY A 66 -3.13 -3.64 -1.82
CA GLY A 66 -3.21 -4.58 -0.70
C GLY A 66 -4.42 -5.50 -0.83
N LEU A 67 -5.60 -4.91 -1.08
CA LEU A 67 -6.86 -5.64 -1.20
C LEU A 67 -6.83 -6.67 -2.34
N LEU A 68 -6.44 -6.25 -3.54
CA LEU A 68 -6.46 -7.11 -4.72
C LEU A 68 -5.32 -8.13 -4.71
N ARG A 69 -4.22 -7.86 -4.01
CA ARG A 69 -3.17 -8.87 -3.75
C ARG A 69 -3.69 -10.01 -2.88
N SER A 70 -4.54 -9.72 -1.89
CA SER A 70 -5.23 -10.76 -1.13
C SER A 70 -6.14 -11.59 -2.05
N ALA A 71 -6.93 -10.93 -2.90
CA ALA A 71 -7.80 -11.62 -3.86
C ALA A 71 -7.00 -12.47 -4.88
N GLN A 72 -5.81 -12.03 -5.30
CA GLN A 72 -4.90 -12.81 -6.16
C GLN A 72 -4.48 -14.14 -5.52
N SER A 73 -4.31 -14.19 -4.19
CA SER A 73 -4.00 -15.44 -3.48
C SER A 73 -5.18 -16.42 -3.45
N GLU A 74 -6.41 -15.92 -3.46
CA GLU A 74 -7.63 -16.73 -3.52
C GLU A 74 -7.98 -17.16 -4.95
N MET A 75 -7.57 -16.38 -5.95
CA MET A 75 -7.86 -16.60 -7.37
C MET A 75 -6.60 -16.45 -8.24
N PRO A 76 -5.66 -17.42 -8.20
CA PRO A 76 -4.40 -17.33 -8.94
C PRO A 76 -4.61 -17.11 -10.44
N GLY A 77 -3.88 -16.14 -11.02
CA GLY A 77 -3.93 -15.82 -12.44
C GLY A 77 -5.19 -15.07 -12.92
N ARG A 78 -6.16 -14.80 -12.04
CA ARG A 78 -7.43 -14.16 -12.43
C ARG A 78 -7.44 -12.65 -12.30
N ILE A 79 -6.46 -12.05 -11.62
CA ILE A 79 -6.35 -10.60 -11.42
C ILE A 79 -4.92 -10.17 -11.75
N VAL A 80 -4.76 -9.12 -12.54
CA VAL A 80 -3.48 -8.48 -12.86
C VAL A 80 -3.53 -7.02 -12.42
N LEU A 81 -2.52 -6.57 -11.68
CA LEU A 81 -2.37 -5.18 -11.23
C LEU A 81 -1.35 -4.45 -12.08
N VAL A 82 -1.73 -3.31 -12.65
CA VAL A 82 -0.83 -2.43 -13.40
C VAL A 82 -0.92 -1.01 -12.85
N ASP A 83 0.19 -0.41 -12.46
CA ASP A 83 0.24 1.00 -12.04
C ASP A 83 1.05 1.83 -13.04
N LEU A 84 0.45 2.87 -13.61
CA LEU A 84 1.07 3.70 -14.63
C LEU A 84 1.51 5.06 -14.06
N ASP A 85 2.42 5.74 -14.75
CA ASP A 85 2.61 7.18 -14.65
C ASP A 85 1.94 7.91 -15.82
N ASP A 86 2.13 9.23 -15.91
CA ASP A 86 1.59 10.11 -16.95
C ASP A 86 2.33 10.06 -18.28
N ASP A 87 3.38 9.23 -18.39
CA ASP A 87 4.13 9.09 -19.64
C ASP A 87 3.31 8.30 -20.67
N PRO A 88 3.07 8.84 -21.89
CA PRO A 88 2.40 8.12 -22.97
C PRO A 88 3.06 6.77 -23.32
N ALA A 89 4.38 6.66 -23.17
CA ALA A 89 5.10 5.40 -23.38
C ALA A 89 4.65 4.30 -22.41
N SER A 90 4.23 4.65 -21.19
CA SER A 90 3.74 3.70 -20.20
C SER A 90 2.37 3.11 -20.59
N VAL A 91 1.49 3.92 -21.19
CA VAL A 91 0.23 3.43 -21.76
C VAL A 91 0.49 2.54 -22.97
N ALA A 92 1.42 2.92 -23.84
CA ALA A 92 1.80 2.12 -25.01
C ALA A 92 2.36 0.74 -24.64
N ALA A 93 3.04 0.62 -23.49
CA ALA A 93 3.58 -0.64 -22.99
C ALA A 93 2.54 -1.59 -22.35
N LEU A 94 1.29 -1.16 -22.14
CA LEU A 94 0.30 -1.93 -21.37
C LEU A 94 0.04 -3.33 -21.95
N ALA A 95 -0.04 -3.46 -23.28
CA ALA A 95 -0.31 -4.74 -23.93
C ALA A 95 0.83 -5.75 -23.72
N SER A 96 2.09 -5.31 -23.85
CA SER A 96 3.25 -6.18 -23.62
C SER A 96 3.41 -6.54 -22.14
N VAL A 97 3.09 -5.61 -21.24
CA VAL A 97 3.06 -5.85 -19.79
C VAL A 97 2.05 -6.94 -19.45
N ILE A 98 0.82 -6.89 -19.97
CA ILE A 98 -0.19 -7.93 -19.73
C ILE A 98 0.26 -9.27 -20.32
N ALA A 99 0.84 -9.26 -21.53
CA ALA A 99 1.33 -10.46 -22.20
C ALA A 99 2.52 -11.12 -21.46
N SER A 100 3.24 -10.38 -20.61
CA SER A 100 4.35 -10.92 -19.82
C SER A 100 3.91 -11.96 -18.76
N GLY A 101 2.63 -11.94 -18.38
CA GLY A 101 2.07 -12.83 -17.36
C GLY A 101 2.44 -12.46 -15.92
N GLU A 102 3.14 -11.35 -15.69
CA GLU A 102 3.43 -10.86 -14.34
C GLU A 102 2.14 -10.38 -13.65
N PRO A 103 1.86 -10.83 -12.41
CA PRO A 103 0.60 -10.52 -11.73
C PRO A 103 0.52 -9.07 -11.23
N GLN A 104 1.67 -8.40 -11.10
CA GLN A 104 1.80 -7.06 -10.55
C GLN A 104 2.93 -6.32 -11.25
N VAL A 105 2.64 -5.18 -11.87
CA VAL A 105 3.62 -4.39 -12.61
C VAL A 105 3.38 -2.90 -12.39
N ALA A 106 4.44 -2.14 -12.17
CA ALA A 106 4.41 -0.68 -12.30
C ALA A 106 5.15 -0.29 -13.59
N VAL A 107 4.62 0.66 -14.35
CA VAL A 107 5.26 1.17 -15.57
C VAL A 107 5.61 2.64 -15.36
N ARG A 108 6.89 2.99 -15.55
CA ARG A 108 7.39 4.36 -15.44
C ARG A 108 8.22 4.72 -16.66
N GLY A 109 7.89 5.80 -17.36
CA GLY A 109 8.57 6.20 -18.61
C GLY A 109 8.64 5.08 -19.65
N GLY A 110 7.60 4.24 -19.74
CA GLY A 110 7.58 3.05 -20.61
C GLY A 110 8.36 1.82 -20.11
N ALA A 111 9.11 1.93 -19.01
CA ALA A 111 9.83 0.80 -18.42
C ALA A 111 8.96 0.06 -17.39
N ALA A 112 8.94 -1.28 -17.48
CA ALA A 112 8.20 -2.14 -16.57
C ALA A 112 9.04 -2.52 -15.34
N PHE A 113 8.45 -2.39 -14.16
CA PHE A 113 9.00 -2.74 -12.85
C PHE A 113 8.11 -3.78 -12.19
N VAL A 114 8.71 -4.89 -11.75
CA VAL A 114 8.00 -5.99 -11.11
C VAL A 114 8.45 -6.08 -9.66
N PRO A 115 7.52 -6.08 -8.68
CA PRO A 115 7.90 -6.13 -7.27
C PRO A 115 8.53 -7.49 -6.94
N ARG A 116 9.69 -7.42 -6.28
CA ARG A 116 10.40 -8.56 -5.70
C ARG A 116 10.83 -8.18 -4.29
N LEU A 117 10.80 -9.16 -3.39
CA LEU A 117 11.39 -8.99 -2.06
C LEU A 117 12.87 -9.30 -2.14
N GLU A 118 13.69 -8.37 -1.69
CA GLU A 118 15.11 -8.58 -1.52
C GLU A 118 15.50 -8.50 -0.05
N ARG A 119 16.62 -9.13 0.29
CA ARG A 119 17.18 -9.04 1.62
C ARG A 119 17.87 -7.68 1.77
N THR A 120 17.31 -6.82 2.62
CA THR A 120 17.99 -5.59 3.03
C THR A 120 19.02 -5.91 4.12
N THR A 121 20.23 -5.37 3.97
CA THR A 121 21.19 -5.29 5.08
C THR A 121 20.87 -4.04 5.89
N LEU A 122 20.72 -4.19 7.21
CA LEU A 122 20.61 -3.03 8.08
C LEU A 122 21.91 -2.22 8.00
N PRO A 123 21.85 -0.87 8.02
CA PRO A 123 23.03 -0.05 8.27
C PRO A 123 23.73 -0.56 9.54
N GLY A 124 25.07 -0.58 9.55
CA GLY A 124 25.83 -1.03 10.71
C GLY A 124 25.47 -0.20 11.96
N GLU A 125 25.62 -0.79 13.15
CA GLU A 125 25.45 -0.06 14.42
C GLU A 125 26.31 1.22 14.40
N GLY A 126 25.66 2.39 14.42
CA GLY A 126 26.30 3.71 14.32
C GLY A 126 26.13 4.46 12.99
N GLN A 127 25.53 3.86 11.95
CA GLN A 127 25.23 4.54 10.67
C GLN A 127 23.80 5.08 10.56
N ALA A 128 22.91 4.71 11.48
CA ALA A 128 21.58 5.29 11.55
C ALA A 128 21.67 6.68 12.20
N GLU A 129 21.64 7.74 11.38
CA GLU A 129 21.46 9.14 11.82
C GLU A 129 20.02 9.39 12.29
N ALA A 130 19.46 8.53 13.13
CA ALA A 130 18.25 8.88 13.85
C ALA A 130 18.65 9.95 14.88
N GLY A 131 18.32 11.21 14.59
CA GLY A 131 18.49 12.29 15.55
C GLY A 131 17.81 11.96 16.89
N PRO A 132 18.34 12.45 18.02
CA PRO A 132 17.80 12.12 19.33
C PRO A 132 16.33 12.54 19.42
N TRP A 133 15.50 11.70 20.06
CA TRP A 133 14.12 12.05 20.37
C TRP A 133 14.09 13.35 21.18
N ASN A 134 13.16 14.25 20.86
CA ASN A 134 12.97 15.46 21.65
C ASN A 134 12.51 15.06 23.07
N PRO A 135 13.34 15.25 24.11
CA PRO A 135 13.01 14.78 25.46
C PRO A 135 11.83 15.53 26.10
N ARG A 136 11.48 16.70 25.55
CA ARG A 136 10.32 17.50 25.95
C ARG A 136 9.11 17.29 25.03
N GLY A 137 9.25 16.49 23.97
CA GLY A 137 8.18 16.16 23.05
C GLY A 137 7.30 15.04 23.57
N THR A 138 6.05 15.00 23.12
CA THR A 138 5.13 13.88 23.39
C THR A 138 5.10 12.93 22.19
N VAL A 139 5.26 11.63 22.43
CA VAL A 139 5.08 10.59 21.40
C VAL A 139 3.66 10.01 21.49
N LEU A 140 2.90 10.14 20.40
CA LEU A 140 1.57 9.55 20.25
C LEU A 140 1.70 8.13 19.69
N ILE A 141 1.09 7.15 20.36
CA ILE A 141 1.02 5.77 19.90
C ILE A 141 -0.45 5.37 19.73
N THR A 142 -0.86 5.12 18.48
CA THR A 142 -2.19 4.57 18.16
C THR A 142 -2.17 3.04 18.33
N GLY A 143 -3.23 2.48 18.91
CA GLY A 143 -3.19 1.10 19.40
C GLY A 143 -2.16 0.92 20.53
N GLY A 144 -1.78 2.00 21.23
CA GLY A 144 -0.70 2.03 22.20
C GLY A 144 -0.95 1.14 23.43
N THR A 145 -2.21 0.82 23.71
CA THR A 145 -2.61 -0.12 24.77
C THR A 145 -2.68 -1.58 24.30
N GLY A 146 -2.36 -1.88 23.04
CA GLY A 146 -2.28 -3.25 22.53
C GLY A 146 -0.93 -3.91 22.82
N ALA A 147 -0.81 -5.23 22.58
CA ALA A 147 0.39 -6.01 22.88
C ALA A 147 1.69 -5.40 22.31
N LEU A 148 1.71 -5.08 21.01
CA LEU A 148 2.86 -4.44 20.35
C LEU A 148 3.04 -2.98 20.79
N GLY A 149 1.94 -2.23 20.94
CA GLY A 149 1.97 -0.84 21.38
C GLY A 149 2.62 -0.68 22.76
N ALA A 150 2.29 -1.56 23.70
CA ALA A 150 2.86 -1.56 25.05
C ALA A 150 4.35 -1.94 25.06
N LEU A 151 4.76 -2.89 24.21
CA LEU A 151 6.18 -3.23 24.05
C LEU A 151 6.97 -2.05 23.47
N PHE A 152 6.42 -1.39 22.46
CA PHE A 152 7.05 -0.23 21.84
C PHE A 152 7.14 0.96 22.81
N ALA A 153 6.08 1.25 23.56
CA ALA A 153 6.08 2.27 24.62
C ALA A 153 7.19 2.02 25.65
N ARG A 154 7.32 0.78 26.14
CA ARG A 154 8.39 0.40 27.08
C ARG A 154 9.79 0.59 26.48
N HIS A 155 9.97 0.27 25.21
CA HIS A 155 11.24 0.46 24.52
C HIS A 155 11.59 1.95 24.41
N LEU A 156 10.64 2.80 24.02
CA LEU A 156 10.83 4.25 23.94
C LEU A 156 11.23 4.86 25.28
N THR A 157 10.60 4.44 26.39
CA THR A 157 10.97 4.94 27.71
C THR A 157 12.31 4.40 28.18
N ARG A 158 12.58 3.09 28.02
CA ARG A 158 13.79 2.45 28.58
C ARG A 158 15.06 2.71 27.78
N VAL A 159 14.97 2.72 26.45
CA VAL A 159 16.13 2.82 25.55
C VAL A 159 16.31 4.24 25.06
N HIS A 160 15.21 4.97 24.82
CA HIS A 160 15.26 6.31 24.25
C HIS A 160 14.91 7.44 25.22
N GLY A 161 14.61 7.13 26.50
CA GLY A 161 14.36 8.14 27.54
C GLY A 161 13.12 9.00 27.28
N VAL A 162 12.16 8.53 26.49
CA VAL A 162 10.92 9.26 26.22
C VAL A 162 10.06 9.30 27.48
N SER A 163 9.81 10.52 27.98
CA SER A 163 9.09 10.76 29.24
C SER A 163 7.60 11.09 29.05
N HIS A 164 7.20 11.52 27.85
CA HIS A 164 5.82 11.91 27.55
C HIS A 164 5.24 11.01 26.46
N LEU A 165 4.35 10.11 26.85
CA LEU A 165 3.65 9.20 25.94
C LEU A 165 2.14 9.47 25.98
N LEU A 166 1.52 9.58 24.80
CA LEU A 166 0.07 9.59 24.65
C LEU A 166 -0.34 8.28 23.99
N LEU A 167 -0.95 7.38 24.77
CA LEU A 167 -1.42 6.08 24.27
C LEU A 167 -2.90 6.20 23.91
N VAL A 168 -3.24 5.97 22.64
CA VAL A 168 -4.62 6.07 22.16
C VAL A 168 -5.09 4.72 21.65
N SER A 169 -6.29 4.33 22.04
CA SER A 169 -6.98 3.14 21.54
C SER A 169 -8.49 3.37 21.55
N ARG A 170 -9.22 2.52 20.81
CA ARG A 170 -10.69 2.57 20.79
C ARG A 170 -11.32 2.30 22.16
N SER A 171 -10.68 1.44 22.96
CA SER A 171 -11.14 1.10 24.32
C SER A 171 -10.58 2.03 25.40
N GLY A 172 -9.63 2.90 25.05
CA GLY A 172 -9.02 3.87 25.97
C GLY A 172 -8.48 3.21 27.25
N PRO A 173 -8.76 3.77 28.44
CA PRO A 173 -8.37 3.20 29.74
C PRO A 173 -8.97 1.82 30.05
N ALA A 174 -10.00 1.39 29.31
CA ALA A 174 -10.61 0.07 29.47
C ALA A 174 -9.91 -1.02 28.62
N ALA A 175 -8.81 -0.68 27.94
CA ALA A 175 -7.96 -1.67 27.30
C ALA A 175 -7.21 -2.52 28.35
N PRO A 176 -6.98 -3.83 28.08
CA PRO A 176 -6.35 -4.76 29.02
C PRO A 176 -4.87 -4.50 29.27
#